data_AF-A0A432XLI0-F1
#
_entry.id   AF-A0A432XLI0-F1
#
_cell.length_a   1.000
_cell.length_b   1.000
_cell.length_c   1.000
_cell.angle_alpha   90.00
_cell.angle_beta   90.00
_cell.angle_gamma   90.00
#
_symmetry.space_group_name_H-M   'P 1'
#
loop_
_entity.id
_entity.type
_entity.pdbx_description
1 polymer ?
#
loop_
_entity_poly.entity_id
_entity_poly.type
_entity_poly.pdbx_seq_one_letter_code
_entity_poly.pdbx_strand_id
1 'polypeptide(L)' 'MENVIAALLFALLVASGTLGVSSLGMFVFHRHENRDTQQRERLEYAFFGLFGVVVMLMMWYAL' A
#
# COMPACT_ATOMS: atom_id res chain seq x y z
N MET A 1 -10.00 -18.95 -19.88
CA MET A 1 -9.39 -18.95 -18.53
C MET A 1 -8.29 -17.92 -18.39
N GLU A 2 -7.47 -17.65 -19.42
CA GLU A 2 -6.46 -16.57 -19.43
C GLU A 2 -6.99 -15.21 -18.97
N ASN A 3 -8.13 -14.76 -19.52
CA ASN A 3 -8.68 -13.44 -19.20
C ASN A 3 -9.09 -13.27 -17.73
N VAL A 4 -9.47 -14.36 -17.05
CA VAL A 4 -9.88 -14.29 -15.64
C VAL A 4 -8.67 -14.18 -14.73
N ILE A 5 -7.60 -14.93 -15.02
CA ILE A 5 -6.34 -14.86 -14.25
C ILE A 5 -5.71 -13.48 -14.42
N ALA A 6 -5.64 -12.97 -15.65
CA ALA A 6 -5.12 -11.63 -15.93
C ALA A 6 -5.93 -10.53 -15.19
N ALA A 7 -7.26 -10.63 -15.20
CA ALA A 7 -8.12 -9.69 -14.46
C ALA A 7 -7.87 -9.72 -12.94
N LEU A 8 -7.64 -10.91 -12.37
CA LEU A 8 -7.32 -11.05 -10.94
C LEU A 8 -5.95 -10.45 -10.61
N LEU A 9 -4.93 -10.71 -11.43
CA LEU A 9 -3.60 -10.12 -11.22
C LEU A 9 -3.64 -8.60 -11.33
N PHE A 10 -4.38 -8.06 -12.30
CA PHE A 10 -4.61 -6.63 -12.41
C PHE A 10 -5.34 -6.07 -11.18
N ALA A 11 -6.40 -6.73 -10.70
CA ALA A 11 -7.11 -6.31 -9.51
C ALA A 11 -6.19 -6.29 -8.26
N LEU A 12 -5.32 -7.27 -8.10
CA LEU A 12 -4.33 -7.32 -7.02
C LEU A 12 -3.26 -6.24 -7.15
N LEU A 13 -2.81 -5.93 -8.36
CA LEU A 13 -1.91 -4.80 -8.63
C LEU A 13 -2.57 -3.49 -8.19
N VAL A 14 -3.82 -3.24 -8.61
CA VAL A 14 -4.55 -2.02 -8.25
C VAL A 14 -4.80 -1.96 -6.74
N ALA A 15 -5.16 -3.08 -6.10
CA ALA A 15 -5.38 -3.17 -4.67
C ALA A 15 -4.10 -2.85 -3.88
N SER A 16 -2.97 -3.48 -4.22
CA SER A 16 -1.68 -3.23 -3.54
C SER A 16 -1.23 -1.78 -3.70
N GLY A 17 -1.37 -1.21 -4.91
CA GLY A 17 -1.06 0.19 -5.17
C GLY A 17 -1.95 1.15 -4.37
N THR A 18 -3.26 0.92 -4.38
CA THR A 18 -4.22 1.77 -3.68
C THR A 18 -4.01 1.73 -2.17
N LEU A 19 -3.78 0.54 -1.60
CA LEU A 19 -3.49 0.38 -0.17
C LEU A 19 -2.15 1.02 0.20
N GLY A 20 -1.11 0.82 -0.63
CA GLY A 20 0.21 1.42 -0.42
C GLY A 20 0.16 2.95 -0.42
N VAL A 21 -0.44 3.54 -1.46
CA VAL A 21 -0.59 5.01 -1.57
C VAL A 21 -1.46 5.56 -0.44
N SER A 22 -2.56 4.88 -0.09
CA SER A 22 -3.44 5.31 1.02
C SER A 22 -2.68 5.31 2.35
N SER A 23 -1.87 4.29 2.61
CA SER A 23 -1.04 4.20 3.82
C SER A 23 0.03 5.30 3.86
N LEU A 24 0.68 5.62 2.74
CA LEU A 24 1.56 6.78 2.65
C LEU A 24 0.82 8.11 2.88
N GLY A 25 -0.43 8.21 2.40
CA GLY A 25 -1.30 9.34 2.75
C GLY A 25 -1.50 9.46 4.26
N MET A 26 -1.79 8.35 4.94
CA MET A 26 -1.93 8.34 6.41
C MET A 26 -0.64 8.74 7.11
N PHE A 27 0.53 8.33 6.62
CA PHE A 27 1.82 8.78 7.17
C PHE A 27 1.99 10.32 7.16
N VAL A 28 1.49 10.98 6.11
CA VAL A 28 1.61 12.43 5.92
C VAL A 28 0.53 13.20 6.71
N PHE A 29 -0.72 12.73 6.65
CA PHE A 29 -1.87 13.50 7.12
C PHE A 29 -2.44 13.06 8.47
N HIS A 30 -2.24 11.80 8.89
CA HIS A 30 -2.80 11.31 10.16
C HIS A 30 -2.13 11.98 11.37
N ARG A 31 -2.94 12.36 12.36
CA ARG A 31 -2.51 12.99 13.61
C ARG A 31 -3.29 12.39 14.78
N HIS A 32 -2.56 12.16 15.87
CA HIS A 32 -2.99 11.56 17.10
C HIS A 32 -2.50 12.43 18.27
N GLU A 33 -3.33 12.56 19.30
CA GLU A 33 -3.06 13.42 20.46
C GLU A 33 -1.86 12.89 21.29
N ASN A 34 -1.82 11.59 21.50
CA ASN A 34 -0.68 10.90 22.12
C ASN A 34 0.51 10.77 21.14
N ARG A 35 1.67 11.32 21.53
CA ARG A 35 2.91 11.33 20.72
C ARG A 35 3.51 9.95 20.52
N ASP A 36 3.42 9.06 21.50
CA ASP A 36 3.99 7.71 21.41
C ASP A 36 3.18 6.86 20.43
N THR A 37 1.84 6.95 20.53
CA THR A 37 0.91 6.33 19.58
C THR A 37 1.14 6.87 18.17
N GLN A 38 1.26 8.20 18.02
CA GLN A 38 1.54 8.84 16.72
C GLN A 38 2.83 8.30 16.07
N GLN A 39 3.91 8.13 16.83
CA GLN A 39 5.18 7.67 16.27
C GLN A 39 5.07 6.22 15.79
N ARG A 40 4.43 5.36 16.59
CA ARG A 40 4.18 3.97 16.22
C ARG A 40 3.35 3.88 14.95
N GLU A 41 2.22 4.58 14.89
CA GLU A 41 1.33 4.57 13.73
C GLU A 41 2.01 5.12 12.48
N ARG A 42 2.84 6.18 12.60
CA ARG A 42 3.63 6.68 11.46
C ARG A 42 4.58 5.63 10.92
N LEU A 43 5.25 4.87 11.79
CA LEU A 43 6.16 3.82 11.34
C LEU A 43 5.38 2.69 10.64
N GLU A 44 4.23 2.30 11.18
CA GLU A 44 3.33 1.33 10.55
C GLU A 44 2.85 1.82 9.17
N TYR A 45 2.37 3.05 9.06
CA TYR A 45 1.94 3.64 7.79
C TYR A 45 3.06 3.76 6.75
N ALA A 46 4.26 4.15 7.17
CA ALA A 46 5.41 4.21 6.29
C ALA A 46 5.80 2.81 5.79
N PHE A 47 5.83 1.81 6.70
CA PHE A 47 6.17 0.44 6.36
C PHE A 47 5.17 -0.19 5.40
N PHE A 48 3.88 -0.16 5.74
CA PHE A 48 2.82 -0.73 4.88
C PHE A 48 2.68 0.03 3.57
N GLY A 49 2.84 1.36 3.60
CA GLY A 49 2.83 2.19 2.40
C GLY A 49 3.93 1.83 1.42
N LEU A 50 5.18 1.79 1.89
CA LEU A 50 6.32 1.41 1.07
C LEU A 50 6.21 -0.03 0.56
N PHE A 51 5.85 -0.97 1.43
CA PHE A 51 5.67 -2.37 1.05
C PHE A 51 4.61 -2.55 -0.03
N GLY A 52 3.44 -1.91 0.12
CA GLY A 52 2.36 -1.97 -0.86
C GLY A 52 2.79 -1.41 -2.23
N VAL A 53 3.52 -0.30 -2.24
CA VAL A 53 4.07 0.28 -3.48
C VAL A 53 5.10 -0.64 -4.12
N VAL A 54 6.02 -1.22 -3.33
CA VAL A 54 7.02 -2.17 -3.87
C VAL A 54 6.35 -3.40 -4.48
N VAL A 55 5.36 -3.99 -3.81
CA VAL A 55 4.60 -5.14 -4.35
C VAL A 55 3.88 -4.75 -5.63
N MET A 56 3.20 -3.60 -5.66
CA MET A 56 2.56 -3.09 -6.88
C MET A 56 3.55 -2.96 -8.03
N LEU A 57 4.73 -2.38 -7.79
CA LEU A 57 5.76 -2.22 -8.82
C LEU A 57 6.34 -3.54 -9.29
N MET A 58 6.54 -4.52 -8.39
CA MET A 58 6.97 -5.86 -8.78
C MET A 58 5.90 -6.60 -9.60
N MET A 59 4.63 -6.47 -9.23
CA MET A 59 3.52 -7.05 -10.00
C MET A 59 3.38 -6.38 -11.37
N TRP A 60 3.55 -5.05 -11.44
CA TRP A 60 3.57 -4.32 -12.70
C TRP A 60 4.68 -4.82 -13.62
N TYR A 61 5.88 -5.00 -13.08
CA TYR A 61 7.03 -5.51 -13.86
C TYR A 61 6.81 -6.94 -14.35
N ALA A 62 6.09 -7.76 -13.59
CA ALA A 62 5.84 -9.16 -13.93
C ALA A 62 4.68 -9.38 -14.91
N LEU A 63 3.79 -8.40 -15.07
CA LEU A 63 2.69 -8.39 -16.03
C LEU A 63 3.15 -7.91 -17.41
#